data_AF-A0A954YTS6-F1
#
_entry.id   AF-A0A954YTS6-F1
#
_cell.length_a   1.000
_cell.length_b   1.000
_cell.length_c   1.000
_cell.angle_alpha   90.00
_cell.angle_beta   90.00
_cell.angle_gamma   90.00
#
_symmetry.space_group_name_H-M   'P 1'
#
loop_
_entity.id
_entity.type
_entity.pdbx_description
1 polymer ?
#
loop_
_entity_poly.entity_id
_entity_poly.type
_entity_poly.pdbx_seq_one_letter_code
_entity_poly.pdbx_strand_id
1 'polypeptide(L)'
;MADAYQQNLNALVKRVGEFPEEAYHFIREGLGVAVDCVHGPESPAQKAVMHYLFKNKIDLLDLSELHEQGALDDAVVEAIEEAGGFEKINRHVSGGDLCWGLRNYAQQRWGKMARIVLNKWNIHSTADFGRIVFAMIEVDLLQKQPGDSIEDFYNVFDFEQGFDGSYKILSDRR
;
A
#
# COMPACT_ATOMS: atom_id res chain seq x y z
N MET A 1 4.91 7.31 -19.37
CA MET A 1 4.58 6.85 -18.00
C MET A 1 4.31 5.33 -17.98
N ALA A 2 3.28 4.82 -18.65
CA ALA A 2 2.96 3.38 -18.65
C ALA A 2 4.10 2.47 -19.15
N ASP A 3 4.86 2.94 -20.15
CA ASP A 3 5.95 2.17 -20.78
C ASP A 3 7.14 1.92 -19.83
N ALA A 4 7.51 2.91 -19.01
CA ALA A 4 8.60 2.79 -18.04
C ALA A 4 8.23 1.85 -16.87
N TYR A 5 7.00 1.92 -16.37
CA TYR A 5 6.48 0.99 -15.36
C TYR A 5 6.53 -0.45 -15.87
N GLN A 6 6.03 -0.68 -17.09
CA GLN A 6 5.98 -2.01 -17.67
C GLN A 6 7.39 -2.56 -17.94
N GLN A 7 8.32 -1.70 -18.37
CA GLN A 7 9.72 -2.08 -18.57
C GLN A 7 10.41 -2.48 -17.25
N ASN A 8 10.24 -1.68 -16.19
CA ASN A 8 10.81 -1.98 -14.87
C ASN A 8 10.19 -3.26 -14.28
N LEU A 9 8.87 -3.43 -14.42
CA LEU A 9 8.17 -4.62 -13.96
C LEU A 9 8.64 -5.88 -14.71
N ASN A 10 8.74 -5.81 -16.04
CA ASN A 10 9.22 -6.93 -16.86
C ASN A 10 10.66 -7.31 -16.50
N ALA A 11 11.52 -6.32 -16.23
CA ALA A 11 12.88 -6.56 -15.77
C ALA A 11 12.91 -7.24 -14.41
N LEU A 12 12.05 -6.80 -13.49
CA LEU A 12 11.92 -7.38 -12.16
C LEU A 12 11.40 -8.82 -12.20
N VAL A 13 10.33 -9.10 -12.96
CA VAL A 13 9.78 -10.45 -13.13
C VAL A 13 10.84 -11.41 -13.68
N LYS A 14 11.65 -10.96 -14.65
CA LYS A 14 12.75 -11.77 -15.19
C LYS A 14 13.90 -11.98 -14.21
N ARG A 15 14.17 -11.00 -13.33
CA ARG A 15 15.27 -11.03 -12.37
C ARG A 15 14.95 -11.88 -11.15
N VAL A 16 13.78 -11.66 -10.55
CA VAL A 16 13.32 -12.33 -9.33
C VAL A 16 12.78 -13.71 -9.67
N GLY A 17 11.91 -13.83 -10.68
CA GLY A 17 11.37 -15.10 -11.16
C GLY A 17 10.46 -15.87 -10.19
N GLU A 18 10.34 -15.43 -8.93
CA GLU A 18 9.54 -16.11 -7.89
C GLU A 18 8.04 -15.83 -8.01
N PHE A 19 7.66 -14.66 -8.52
CA PHE A 19 6.28 -14.21 -8.64
C PHE A 19 5.98 -13.76 -10.07
N PRO A 20 4.78 -14.06 -10.62
CA PRO A 20 4.39 -13.64 -11.95
C PRO A 20 3.98 -12.15 -11.97
N GLU A 21 3.84 -11.57 -13.17
CA GLU A 21 3.48 -10.15 -13.35
C GLU A 21 2.19 -9.77 -12.62
N GLU A 22 1.20 -10.67 -12.65
CA GLU A 22 -0.11 -10.48 -12.02
C GLU A 22 -0.01 -10.26 -10.51
N ALA A 23 0.98 -10.84 -9.84
CA ALA A 23 1.22 -10.64 -8.41
C ALA A 23 1.60 -9.18 -8.10
N TYR A 24 2.47 -8.58 -8.91
CA TYR A 24 2.89 -7.19 -8.74
C TYR A 24 1.77 -6.21 -9.04
N HIS A 25 0.97 -6.47 -10.08
CA HIS A 25 -0.24 -5.67 -10.35
C HIS A 25 -1.23 -5.76 -9.21
N PHE A 26 -1.44 -6.96 -8.64
CA PHE A 26 -2.29 -7.16 -7.47
C PHE A 26 -1.83 -6.33 -6.27
N ILE A 27 -0.52 -6.32 -5.95
CA ILE A 27 0.02 -5.48 -4.86
C ILE A 27 -0.23 -4.00 -5.14
N ARG A 28 0.05 -3.53 -6.36
CA ARG A 28 -0.14 -2.11 -6.71
C ARG A 28 -1.61 -1.68 -6.60
N GLU A 29 -2.53 -2.49 -7.12
CA GLU A 29 -3.97 -2.20 -7.05
C GLU A 29 -4.48 -2.26 -5.60
N GLY A 30 -4.03 -3.27 -4.84
CA GLY A 30 -4.42 -3.43 -3.45
C GLY A 30 -3.82 -2.38 -2.50
N LEU A 31 -2.65 -1.82 -2.81
CA LEU A 31 -2.04 -0.73 -2.05
C LEU A 31 -2.95 0.50 -2.04
N GLY A 32 -3.53 0.88 -3.19
CA GLY A 32 -4.48 1.99 -3.25
C GLY A 32 -5.69 1.78 -2.34
N VAL A 33 -6.23 0.56 -2.33
CA VAL A 33 -7.35 0.17 -1.45
C VAL A 33 -6.94 0.19 0.02
N ALA A 34 -5.74 -0.30 0.36
CA ALA A 34 -5.23 -0.29 1.72
C ALA A 34 -5.04 1.15 2.25
N VAL A 35 -4.47 2.03 1.42
CA VAL A 35 -4.30 3.45 1.71
C VAL A 35 -5.65 4.12 1.97
N ASP A 36 -6.64 3.88 1.10
CA ASP A 36 -7.98 4.46 1.27
C ASP A 36 -8.72 3.90 2.49
N CYS A 37 -8.47 2.64 2.89
CA CYS A 37 -9.02 2.07 4.11
C CYS A 37 -8.44 2.70 5.38
N VAL A 38 -7.14 2.99 5.42
CA VAL A 38 -6.47 3.56 6.60
C VAL A 38 -6.68 5.07 6.69
N HIS A 39 -6.53 5.78 5.58
CA HIS A 39 -6.49 7.25 5.55
C HIS A 39 -7.76 7.90 5.02
N GLY A 40 -8.66 7.13 4.41
CA GLY A 40 -9.80 7.66 3.67
C GLY A 40 -9.40 8.22 2.29
N PRO A 41 -10.37 8.74 1.51
CA PRO A 41 -10.07 9.35 0.21
C PRO A 41 -9.18 10.58 0.37
N GLU A 42 -8.31 10.81 -0.60
CA GLU A 42 -7.41 11.97 -0.59
C GLU A 42 -8.19 13.29 -0.73
N SER A 43 -8.03 14.18 0.25
CA SER A 43 -8.71 15.47 0.27
C SER A 43 -8.03 16.47 -0.69
N PRO A 44 -8.76 17.50 -1.18
CA PRO A 44 -8.15 18.57 -1.96
C PRO A 44 -7.00 19.29 -1.24
N ALA A 45 -7.13 19.47 0.08
CA ALA A 45 -6.09 20.06 0.92
C ALA A 45 -4.83 19.18 0.95
N GLN A 46 -4.98 17.86 1.13
CA GLN A 46 -3.86 16.91 1.05
C GLN A 46 -3.16 16.99 -0.31
N LYS A 47 -3.92 17.01 -1.40
CA LYS A 47 -3.36 17.18 -2.76
C LYS A 47 -2.58 18.47 -2.92
N ALA A 48 -3.06 19.57 -2.36
CA ALA A 48 -2.38 20.86 -2.42
C ALA A 48 -1.03 20.82 -1.70
N VAL A 49 -0.98 20.24 -0.49
CA VAL A 49 0.27 20.06 0.25
C VAL A 49 1.23 19.14 -0.51
N MET A 50 0.76 17.99 -1.00
CA MET A 50 1.60 17.07 -1.78
C MET A 50 2.14 17.70 -3.07
N HIS A 51 1.33 18.53 -3.73
CA HIS A 51 1.77 19.29 -4.89
C HIS A 51 2.86 20.30 -4.53
N TYR A 52 2.74 20.98 -3.39
CA TYR A 52 3.76 21.90 -2.89
C TYR A 52 5.07 21.18 -2.58
N LEU A 53 5.02 20.03 -1.89
CA LEU A 53 6.19 19.19 -1.60
C LEU A 53 6.93 18.83 -2.91
N PHE A 54 6.20 18.28 -3.88
CA PHE A 54 6.77 17.86 -5.16
C PHE A 54 7.37 19.03 -5.96
N LYS A 55 6.68 20.18 -5.98
CA LYS A 55 7.12 21.38 -6.69
C LYS A 55 8.42 21.93 -6.12
N ASN A 56 8.55 21.93 -4.79
CA ASN A 56 9.71 22.48 -4.09
C ASN A 56 10.82 21.44 -3.84
N LYS A 57 10.57 20.16 -4.16
CA LYS A 57 11.49 19.03 -3.92
C LYS A 57 11.89 18.90 -2.44
N ILE A 58 10.94 19.18 -1.57
CA ILE A 58 11.05 19.00 -0.12
C ILE A 58 10.24 17.76 0.27
N ASP A 59 10.65 17.08 1.32
CA ASP A 59 9.87 15.98 1.89
C ASP A 59 9.00 16.44 3.07
N LEU A 60 8.26 15.52 3.67
CA LEU A 60 7.39 15.81 4.81
C LEU A 60 8.17 16.23 6.07
N LEU A 61 9.42 15.76 6.21
CA LEU A 61 10.29 16.11 7.32
C LEU A 61 10.72 17.56 7.17
N ASP A 62 11.21 17.94 5.99
CA ASP A 62 11.55 19.33 5.64
C ASP A 62 10.35 20.27 5.84
N LEU A 63 9.15 19.83 5.43
CA LEU A 63 7.92 20.61 5.58
C LEU A 63 7.60 20.89 7.05
N SER A 64 7.80 19.90 7.93
CA SER A 64 7.58 20.09 9.37
C SER A 64 8.56 21.10 9.97
N GLU A 65 9.82 21.07 9.57
CA GLU A 65 10.84 22.03 9.99
C GLU A 65 10.53 23.45 9.50
N LEU A 66 10.12 23.59 8.23
CA LEU A 66 9.73 24.89 7.65
C LEU A 66 8.49 25.49 8.34
N HIS A 67 7.55 24.64 8.76
CA HIS A 67 6.38 25.07 9.52
C HIS A 67 6.77 25.61 10.90
N GLU A 68 7.64 24.91 11.64
CA GLU A 68 8.16 25.37 12.94
C GLU A 68 8.94 26.68 12.83
N GLN A 69 9.67 26.86 11.73
CA GLN A 69 10.43 28.08 11.45
C GLN A 69 9.56 29.24 10.94
N GLY A 70 8.27 29.01 10.67
CA GLY A 70 7.37 30.02 10.10
C GLY A 70 7.74 30.44 8.67
N ALA A 71 8.38 29.53 7.93
CA ALA A 71 8.86 29.77 6.56
C ALA A 71 7.91 29.27 5.47
N LEU A 72 6.76 28.70 5.84
CA LEU A 72 5.72 28.27 4.91
C LEU A 72 4.76 29.41 4.55
N ASP A 73 4.31 29.42 3.30
CA ASP A 73 3.25 30.33 2.86
C ASP A 73 1.95 30.03 3.62
N ASP A 74 1.18 31.07 3.97
CA ASP A 74 -0.09 30.95 4.70
C ASP A 74 -1.05 29.94 4.05
N ALA A 75 -1.07 29.87 2.71
CA ALA A 75 -1.90 28.92 1.97
C ALA A 75 -1.52 27.45 2.21
N VAL A 76 -0.24 27.16 2.46
CA VAL A 76 0.24 25.80 2.76
C VAL A 76 -0.08 25.45 4.20
N VAL A 77 0.07 26.40 5.13
CA VAL A 77 -0.30 26.22 6.53
C VAL A 77 -1.80 25.92 6.67
N GLU A 78 -2.66 26.71 6.02
CA GLU A 78 -4.10 26.48 6.00
C GLU A 78 -4.45 25.11 5.41
N ALA A 79 -3.79 24.71 4.31
CA ALA A 79 -3.98 23.39 3.72
C ALA A 79 -3.53 22.24 4.64
N ILE A 80 -2.49 22.42 5.45
CA ILE A 80 -2.04 21.42 6.44
C ILE A 80 -3.09 21.28 7.56
N GLU A 81 -3.61 22.38 8.07
CA GLU A 81 -4.66 22.38 9.09
C GLU A 81 -5.96 21.76 8.58
N GLU A 82 -6.40 22.12 7.37
CA GLU A 82 -7.58 21.56 6.72
C GLU A 82 -7.41 20.06 6.41
N ALA A 83 -6.20 19.62 6.07
CA ALA A 83 -5.88 18.20 5.89
C ALA A 83 -5.94 17.39 7.19
N GLY A 84 -6.03 18.03 8.36
CA GLY A 84 -6.04 17.39 9.67
C GLY A 84 -4.64 17.16 10.27
N GLY A 85 -3.64 17.94 9.82
CA GLY A 85 -2.27 17.90 10.31
C GLY A 85 -1.34 16.96 9.54
N PHE A 86 -0.04 17.03 9.86
CA PHE A 86 1.04 16.31 9.18
C PHE A 86 0.83 14.78 9.10
N GLU A 87 0.30 14.18 10.16
CA GLU A 87 0.02 12.74 10.23
C GLU A 87 -1.01 12.29 9.18
N LYS A 88 -1.98 13.14 8.84
CA LYS A 88 -3.00 12.83 7.83
C LYS A 88 -2.50 13.05 6.41
N ILE A 89 -1.46 13.86 6.24
CA ILE A 89 -0.82 14.12 4.96
C ILE A 89 0.11 12.96 4.60
N ASN A 90 0.79 12.39 5.60
CA ASN A 90 1.58 11.18 5.43
C ASN A 90 0.68 9.95 5.27
N ARG A 91 0.20 9.72 4.04
CA ARG A 91 -0.64 8.56 3.66
C ARG A 91 0.14 7.24 3.59
N HIS A 92 1.07 7.03 4.52
CA HIS A 92 1.87 5.81 4.62
C HIS A 92 1.04 4.68 5.24
N VAL A 93 1.25 3.45 4.75
CA VAL A 93 0.54 2.27 5.24
C VAL A 93 1.57 1.28 5.74
N SER A 94 1.42 0.81 6.98
CA SER A 94 2.32 -0.20 7.55
C SER A 94 2.22 -1.53 6.78
N GLY A 95 3.24 -2.38 6.87
CA GLY A 95 3.19 -3.71 6.25
C GLY A 95 1.99 -4.55 6.70
N GLY A 96 1.63 -4.44 7.99
CA GLY A 96 0.46 -5.10 8.55
C GLY A 96 -0.86 -4.58 7.96
N ASP A 97 -1.04 -3.26 7.89
CA ASP A 97 -2.22 -2.64 7.30
C ASP A 97 -2.36 -3.00 5.82
N LEU A 98 -1.24 -3.03 5.09
CA LEU A 98 -1.21 -3.46 3.70
C LEU A 98 -1.63 -4.92 3.56
N CYS A 99 -1.15 -5.81 4.41
CA CYS A 99 -1.57 -7.23 4.41
C CYS A 99 -3.09 -7.38 4.58
N TRP A 100 -3.69 -6.67 5.54
CA TRP A 100 -5.14 -6.69 5.74
C TRP A 100 -5.90 -6.07 4.58
N GLY A 101 -5.39 -4.97 4.01
CA GLY A 101 -5.92 -4.36 2.80
C GLY A 101 -5.92 -5.31 1.60
N LEU A 102 -4.79 -5.99 1.36
CA LEU A 102 -4.64 -6.98 0.28
C LEU A 102 -5.57 -8.17 0.48
N ARG A 103 -5.72 -8.67 1.70
CA ARG A 103 -6.69 -9.73 2.03
C ARG A 103 -8.10 -9.32 1.64
N ASN A 104 -8.54 -8.16 2.11
CA ASN A 104 -9.88 -7.65 1.85
C ASN A 104 -10.09 -7.41 0.36
N TYR A 105 -9.09 -6.84 -0.32
CA TYR A 105 -9.12 -6.60 -1.76
C TYR A 105 -9.24 -7.91 -2.56
N ALA A 106 -8.44 -8.93 -2.22
CA ALA A 106 -8.52 -10.24 -2.85
C ALA A 106 -9.89 -10.91 -2.62
N GLN A 107 -10.44 -10.80 -1.41
CA GLN A 107 -11.78 -11.32 -1.09
C GLN A 107 -12.89 -10.58 -1.85
N GLN A 108 -12.80 -9.26 -2.01
CA GLN A 108 -13.76 -8.49 -2.79
C GLN A 108 -13.71 -8.90 -4.28
N ARG A 109 -12.51 -9.15 -4.81
CA ARG A 109 -12.32 -9.46 -6.24
C ARG A 109 -12.66 -10.90 -6.61
N TRP A 110 -12.29 -11.87 -5.77
CA TRP A 110 -12.39 -13.30 -6.09
C TRP A 110 -13.20 -14.11 -5.07
N GLY A 111 -13.67 -13.48 -4.00
CA GLY A 111 -14.40 -14.16 -2.92
C GLY A 111 -13.60 -15.34 -2.37
N LYS A 112 -14.25 -16.50 -2.30
CA LYS A 112 -13.67 -17.76 -1.81
C LYS A 112 -12.53 -18.30 -2.67
N MET A 113 -12.38 -17.81 -3.91
CA MET A 113 -11.29 -18.24 -4.80
C MET A 113 -10.01 -17.43 -4.58
N ALA A 114 -10.04 -16.39 -3.74
CA ALA A 114 -8.89 -15.54 -3.46
C ALA A 114 -7.62 -16.35 -3.14
N ARG A 115 -7.70 -17.32 -2.22
CA ARG A 115 -6.56 -18.17 -1.86
C ARG A 115 -6.03 -19.01 -3.03
N ILE A 116 -6.92 -19.53 -3.87
CA ILE A 116 -6.53 -20.33 -5.05
C ILE A 116 -5.81 -19.46 -6.09
N VAL A 117 -6.29 -18.24 -6.29
CA VAL A 117 -5.67 -17.28 -7.22
C VAL A 117 -4.28 -16.88 -6.71
N LEU A 118 -4.17 -16.50 -5.43
CA LEU A 118 -2.88 -16.15 -4.81
C LEU A 118 -1.89 -17.32 -4.85
N ASN A 119 -2.34 -18.55 -4.56
CA ASN A 119 -1.51 -19.74 -4.66
C ASN A 119 -0.98 -19.99 -6.08
N LYS A 120 -1.78 -19.71 -7.12
CA LYS A 120 -1.32 -19.82 -8.52
C LYS A 120 -0.23 -18.81 -8.86
N TRP A 121 -0.15 -17.71 -8.11
CA TRP A 121 0.90 -16.71 -8.22
C TRP A 121 2.06 -16.95 -7.26
N ASN A 122 2.14 -18.14 -6.65
CA ASN A 122 3.17 -18.52 -5.69
C ASN A 122 3.14 -17.69 -4.39
N ILE A 123 1.99 -17.08 -4.06
CA ILE A 123 1.77 -16.34 -2.82
C ILE A 123 1.05 -17.25 -1.83
N HIS A 124 1.72 -17.60 -0.75
CA HIS A 124 1.22 -18.56 0.25
C HIS A 124 1.08 -17.96 1.65
N SER A 125 1.69 -16.80 1.88
CA SER A 125 1.74 -16.17 3.19
C SER A 125 1.81 -14.65 3.08
N THR A 126 1.61 -13.98 4.21
CA THR A 126 1.80 -12.53 4.34
C THR A 126 3.26 -12.11 4.08
N ALA A 127 4.23 -12.98 4.39
CA ALA A 127 5.63 -12.75 4.07
C ALA A 127 5.89 -12.64 2.55
N ASP A 128 5.11 -13.34 1.72
CA ASP A 128 5.23 -13.25 0.26
C ASP A 128 4.77 -11.89 -0.27
N PHE A 129 3.77 -11.27 0.37
CA PHE A 129 3.43 -9.87 0.07
C PHE A 129 4.62 -8.94 0.36
N GLY A 130 5.28 -9.13 1.50
CA GLY A 130 6.48 -8.38 1.86
C GLY A 130 7.60 -8.54 0.83
N ARG A 131 7.88 -9.77 0.38
CA ARG A 131 8.88 -10.02 -0.67
C ARG A 131 8.56 -9.27 -1.96
N ILE A 132 7.31 -9.27 -2.40
CA ILE A 132 6.87 -8.54 -3.60
C ILE A 132 7.03 -7.03 -3.41
N VAL A 133 6.59 -6.49 -2.27
CA VAL A 133 6.69 -5.06 -1.96
C VAL A 133 8.16 -4.61 -1.93
N PHE A 134 9.03 -5.34 -1.24
CA PHE A 134 10.46 -5.02 -1.18
C PHE A 134 11.16 -5.15 -2.53
N ALA A 135 10.79 -6.14 -3.34
CA ALA A 135 11.29 -6.23 -4.71
C ALA A 135 10.89 -4.99 -5.54
N MET A 136 9.67 -4.47 -5.36
CA MET A 136 9.21 -3.24 -6.03
C MET A 136 9.94 -1.99 -5.52
N ILE A 137 10.30 -1.95 -4.24
CA ILE A 137 11.11 -0.86 -3.66
C ILE A 137 12.51 -0.81 -4.29
N GLU A 138 13.14 -1.97 -4.52
CA GLU A 138 14.49 -2.04 -5.13
C GLU A 138 14.59 -1.46 -6.54
N VAL A 139 13.47 -1.33 -7.24
CA VAL A 139 13.38 -0.79 -8.62
C VAL A 139 12.63 0.54 -8.68
N ASP A 140 12.52 1.23 -7.54
CA ASP A 140 11.88 2.54 -7.39
C ASP A 140 10.41 2.58 -7.84
N LEU A 141 9.71 1.42 -7.83
CA LEU A 141 8.27 1.34 -8.11
C LEU A 141 7.43 1.66 -6.87
N LEU A 142 7.99 1.48 -5.67
CA LEU A 142 7.42 1.84 -4.38
C LEU A 142 8.48 2.52 -3.52
N GLN A 143 8.05 3.30 -2.52
CA GLN A 143 8.93 3.93 -1.54
C GLN A 143 8.68 3.33 -0.15
N LYS A 144 9.74 3.20 0.63
CA LYS A 144 9.69 2.75 2.03
C LYS A 144 9.95 3.91 2.98
N GLN A 145 9.42 3.83 4.20
CA GLN A 145 9.80 4.71 5.30
C GLN A 145 11.05 4.16 6.03
N PRO A 146 11.80 5.00 6.77
CA PRO A 146 12.98 4.59 7.51
C PRO A 146 12.73 3.47 8.54
N GLY A 147 11.49 3.32 9.02
CA GLY A 147 11.08 2.28 9.97
C GLY A 147 10.48 1.02 9.35
N ASP A 148 10.19 1.01 8.05
CA ASP A 148 9.56 -0.16 7.41
C ASP A 148 10.56 -1.30 7.25
N SER A 149 10.12 -2.48 7.67
CA SER A 149 10.91 -3.70 7.59
C SER A 149 10.13 -4.85 6.96
N ILE A 150 10.85 -5.81 6.37
CA ILE A 150 10.19 -6.98 5.76
C ILE A 150 9.49 -7.84 6.82
N GLU A 151 9.95 -7.77 8.07
CA GLU A 151 9.39 -8.43 9.24
C GLU A 151 7.96 -7.93 9.56
N ASP A 152 7.58 -6.72 9.14
CA ASP A 152 6.21 -6.20 9.31
C ASP A 152 5.17 -7.02 8.55
N PHE A 153 5.62 -7.86 7.62
CA PHE A 153 4.78 -8.76 6.83
C PHE A 153 4.74 -10.18 7.40
N TYR A 154 5.49 -10.49 8.46
CA TYR A 154 5.56 -11.85 8.97
C TYR A 154 4.40 -12.16 9.92
N ASN A 155 3.71 -13.28 9.65
CA ASN A 155 2.65 -13.82 10.49
C ASN A 155 1.51 -12.84 10.82
N VAL A 156 1.23 -11.86 9.93
CA VAL A 156 0.15 -10.87 10.15
C VAL A 156 -1.21 -11.55 10.24
N PHE A 157 -1.45 -12.53 9.37
CA PHE A 157 -2.59 -13.45 9.46
C PHE A 157 -2.27 -14.77 8.74
N ASP A 158 -3.00 -15.82 9.11
CA ASP A 158 -2.96 -17.13 8.45
C ASP A 158 -3.88 -17.15 7.23
N PHE A 159 -3.38 -17.60 6.07
CA PHE A 159 -4.16 -17.56 4.82
C PHE A 159 -5.36 -18.51 4.82
N GLU A 160 -5.28 -19.66 5.48
CA GLU A 160 -6.40 -20.59 5.57
C GLU A 160 -7.55 -19.95 6.37
N GLN A 161 -7.27 -19.45 7.57
CA GLN A 161 -8.27 -18.74 8.38
C GLN A 161 -8.72 -17.44 7.71
N GLY A 162 -7.77 -16.71 7.14
CA GLY A 162 -7.97 -15.41 6.52
C GLY A 162 -8.90 -15.49 5.33
N PHE A 163 -8.77 -16.48 4.45
CA PHE A 163 -9.60 -16.58 3.24
C PHE A 163 -10.78 -17.54 3.36
N ASP A 164 -10.66 -18.61 4.16
CA ASP A 164 -11.66 -19.69 4.21
C ASP A 164 -12.61 -19.57 5.43
N GLY A 165 -12.28 -18.73 6.43
CA GLY A 165 -12.97 -18.62 7.74
C GLY A 165 -14.42 -18.11 7.75
N SER A 166 -15.06 -17.87 6.61
CA SER A 166 -16.46 -17.42 6.52
C SER A 166 -17.39 -18.46 5.89
N TYR A 167 -17.35 -19.70 6.36
CA TYR A 167 -18.43 -20.66 6.11
C TYR A 167 -19.10 -21.08 7.43
N LYS A 168 -19.83 -20.15 8.05
CA LYS A 168 -21.02 -20.56 8.81
C LYS A 168 -22.06 -20.96 7.78
N ILE A 169 -22.21 -22.26 7.54
CA ILE A 169 -23.46 -22.77 6.99
C ILE A 169 -24.50 -22.40 8.03
N LEU A 170 -25.31 -21.38 7.76
CA LEU A 170 -26.61 -21.30 8.41
C LEU A 170 -27.44 -22.44 7.82
N SER A 171 -27.17 -23.66 8.27
CA SER A 171 -28.03 -24.80 8.06
C SER A 171 -29.13 -24.72 9.11
N ASP A 172 -29.99 -23.71 9.03
CA ASP A 172 -31.33 -23.87 9.57
C ASP A 172 -32.20 -24.49 8.47
N ARG A 173 -32.07 -25.81 8.40
CA ARG A 173 -33.18 -26.67 7.96
C ARG A 173 -34.05 -26.91 9.19
N ARG A 174 -35.26 -26.34 9.21
CA ARG A 174 -36.53 -27.09 9.26
C ARG A 174 -37.71 -26.14 9.23
#